data_AF-A0A974WZZ0-F1
#
_entry.id   AF-A0A974WZZ0-F1
#
_cell.length_a   1.000
_cell.length_b   1.000
_cell.length_c   1.000
_cell.angle_alpha   90.00
_cell.angle_beta   90.00
_cell.angle_gamma   90.00
#
_symmetry.space_group_name_H-M   'P 1'
#
loop_
_entity.id
_entity.type
_entity.pdbx_description
1 polymer ?
#
loop_
_entity_poly.entity_id
_entity_poly.type
_entity_poly.pdbx_seq_one_letter_code
_entity_poly.pdbx_strand_id
1 'polypeptide(L)'
;MSRLSTTAEPHAADEVLLGFARALRASGVAVTQDRAMGYLTAVAEVGADDRQATYWAGRATLCGSPDDLARHDQVFAAWFDARDGLPTARPREASQPATAHMLPDTETGGGGDDEDADVVRAAASAAEVLRHRDVASLDAAEKRRLAGMFVRLSLRPPSRRTARHRRWHRGQLDASRTLRHSLRQMGEPGEIAWRRRGTRPRRVVLLLDVSGSMTAYADALLRLSHRLTQSARAGGGTVETFTVGTRLTHLTRALRSPDPDRALAAAGEVVPDWSGGTRLGETLQVFLDRWGQRGMARGAVVVVFSDGWERGDAALLGEQMARLQRIAHRVVWVNPHRGKAGYEPLQGGVVAALPHCDDFLAGHSLATFADLTEVIARA
;
A
#
# COMPACT_ATOMS: atom_id res chain seq x y z
N MET A 1 -51.41 15.17 32.81
CA MET A 1 -50.05 15.77 32.71
C MET A 1 -49.08 14.90 33.47
N SER A 2 -48.23 14.13 32.78
CA SER A 2 -46.93 13.74 33.34
C SER A 2 -46.04 13.28 32.18
N ARG A 3 -45.04 14.10 31.84
CA ARG A 3 -44.01 13.77 30.86
C ARG A 3 -43.00 12.88 31.59
N LEU A 4 -42.83 11.65 31.13
CA LEU A 4 -41.71 10.79 31.52
C LEU A 4 -40.44 11.40 30.92
N SER A 5 -39.63 12.06 31.75
CA SER A 5 -38.24 12.37 31.44
C SER A 5 -37.46 11.06 31.36
N THR A 6 -37.03 10.68 30.16
CA THR A 6 -36.02 9.64 29.97
C THR A 6 -34.67 10.21 30.42
N THR A 7 -34.29 9.97 31.66
CA THR A 7 -32.92 10.18 32.14
C THR A 7 -32.05 9.06 31.56
N ALA A 8 -31.13 9.40 30.66
CA ALA A 8 -30.11 8.48 30.18
C ALA A 8 -29.27 8.00 31.37
N GLU A 9 -29.16 6.68 31.55
CA GLU A 9 -28.27 6.11 32.56
C GLU A 9 -26.82 6.55 32.28
N PRO A 10 -26.04 6.92 33.32
CA PRO A 10 -24.63 7.26 33.14
C PRO A 10 -23.88 6.00 32.71
N HIS A 11 -23.34 6.01 31.49
CA HIS A 11 -22.50 4.93 30.97
C HIS A 11 -21.27 4.79 31.87
N ALA A 12 -20.89 3.55 32.22
CA ALA A 12 -19.68 3.31 32.98
C ALA A 12 -18.46 3.82 32.21
N ALA A 13 -17.42 4.30 32.91
CA ALA A 13 -16.22 4.87 32.28
C ALA A 13 -15.60 3.93 31.22
N ASP A 14 -15.57 2.63 31.51
CA ASP A 14 -15.08 1.60 30.60
C ASP A 14 -15.90 1.51 29.30
N GLU A 15 -17.22 1.73 29.36
CA GLU A 15 -18.09 1.72 28.17
C GLU A 15 -17.83 2.92 27.27
N VAL A 16 -17.59 4.10 27.86
CA VAL A 16 -17.23 5.31 27.11
C VAL A 16 -15.88 5.14 26.43
N LEU A 17 -14.89 4.59 27.14
CA LEU A 17 -13.54 4.37 26.63
C LEU A 17 -13.49 3.26 25.56
N LEU A 18 -14.23 2.17 25.76
CA LEU A 18 -14.39 1.12 24.74
C LEU A 18 -15.20 1.63 23.54
N GLY A 19 -16.20 2.48 23.78
CA GLY A 19 -16.96 3.18 22.74
C GLY A 19 -16.05 4.04 21.87
N PHE A 20 -15.16 4.83 22.48
CA PHE A 20 -14.13 5.59 21.78
C PHE A 20 -13.20 4.68 20.96
N ALA A 21 -12.70 3.59 21.54
CA ALA A 21 -11.84 2.62 20.82
C ALA A 21 -12.57 2.00 19.59
N ARG A 22 -13.87 1.76 19.69
CA ARG A 22 -14.72 1.30 18.57
C ARG A 22 -14.92 2.40 17.54
N ALA A 23 -15.19 3.64 17.94
CA ALA A 23 -15.32 4.78 17.04
C ALA A 23 -14.02 5.03 16.26
N LEU A 24 -12.88 4.93 16.93
CA LEU A 24 -11.56 5.05 16.32
C LEU A 24 -11.26 3.89 15.36
N ARG A 25 -11.74 2.68 15.68
CA ARG A 25 -11.70 1.54 14.75
C ARG A 25 -12.57 1.78 13.52
N ALA A 26 -13.76 2.35 13.70
CA ALA A 26 -14.68 2.69 12.62
C ALA A 26 -14.12 3.79 11.70
N SER A 27 -13.33 4.74 12.24
CA SER A 27 -12.61 5.74 11.44
C SER A 27 -11.39 5.19 10.69
N GLY A 28 -11.08 3.91 10.88
CA GLY A 28 -10.07 3.19 10.11
C GLY A 28 -8.69 3.08 10.77
N VAL A 29 -8.59 3.33 12.08
CA VAL A 29 -7.40 2.96 12.88
C VAL A 29 -7.45 1.48 13.20
N ALA A 30 -6.33 0.77 13.06
CA ALA A 30 -6.24 -0.66 13.33
C ALA A 30 -6.16 -0.94 14.85
N VAL A 31 -7.24 -0.66 15.58
CA VAL A 31 -7.35 -0.96 17.01
C VAL A 31 -7.59 -2.46 17.20
N THR A 32 -6.56 -3.16 17.69
CA THR A 32 -6.65 -4.56 18.12
C THR A 32 -7.23 -4.63 19.54
N GLN A 33 -7.71 -5.80 19.94
CA GLN A 33 -8.21 -6.01 21.30
C GLN A 33 -7.11 -5.75 22.35
N ASP A 34 -5.89 -6.16 22.08
CA ASP A 34 -4.71 -5.90 22.93
C ASP A 34 -4.47 -4.39 23.14
N ARG A 35 -4.58 -3.58 22.07
CA ARG A 35 -4.46 -2.12 22.18
C ARG A 35 -5.60 -1.47 22.95
N ALA A 36 -6.83 -1.97 22.77
CA ALA A 36 -7.98 -1.48 23.53
C ALA A 36 -7.84 -1.79 25.03
N MET A 37 -7.33 -2.98 25.37
CA MET A 37 -7.02 -3.34 26.76
C MET A 37 -5.88 -2.46 27.31
N GLY A 38 -4.80 -2.28 26.55
CA GLY A 38 -3.69 -1.41 26.94
C GLY A 38 -4.13 0.05 27.15
N TYR A 39 -5.10 0.53 26.37
CA TYR A 39 -5.70 1.85 26.56
C TYR A 39 -6.47 1.94 27.88
N LEU A 40 -7.34 0.97 28.19
CA LEU A 40 -8.08 0.95 29.46
C LEU A 40 -7.12 0.91 30.66
N THR A 41 -6.10 0.06 30.60
CA THR A 41 -5.06 0.00 31.64
C THR A 41 -4.33 1.33 31.79
N ALA A 42 -3.92 1.96 30.69
CA ALA A 42 -3.24 3.26 30.74
C ALA A 42 -4.14 4.37 31.31
N VAL A 43 -5.44 4.38 30.98
CA VAL A 43 -6.40 5.36 31.51
C VAL A 43 -6.66 5.14 33.00
N ALA A 44 -6.71 3.88 33.45
CA ALA A 44 -6.85 3.56 34.87
C ALA A 44 -5.68 4.08 35.73
N GLU A 45 -4.45 4.11 35.17
CA GLU A 45 -3.26 4.62 35.86
C GLU A 45 -3.19 6.16 35.87
N VAL A 46 -3.60 6.81 34.78
CA VAL A 46 -3.47 8.27 34.62
C VAL A 46 -4.70 9.07 35.07
N GLY A 47 -5.82 8.39 35.37
CA GLY A 47 -7.09 8.99 35.74
C GLY A 47 -7.99 9.27 34.53
N ALA A 48 -9.21 8.74 34.57
CA ALA A 48 -10.23 8.96 33.52
C ALA A 48 -10.88 10.35 33.59
N ASP A 49 -10.70 11.05 34.72
CA ASP A 49 -11.15 12.41 35.00
C ASP A 49 -10.24 13.47 34.36
N ASP A 50 -8.97 13.16 34.12
CA ASP A 50 -8.07 14.02 33.35
C ASP A 50 -8.20 13.75 31.84
N ARG A 51 -8.89 14.67 31.15
CA ARG A 51 -9.08 14.63 29.69
C ARG A 51 -7.75 14.66 28.93
N GLN A 52 -6.78 15.44 29.40
CA GLN A 52 -5.48 15.55 28.73
C GLN A 52 -4.68 14.26 28.91
N ALA A 53 -4.71 13.67 30.10
CA ALA A 53 -4.07 12.39 30.35
C ALA A 53 -4.72 11.24 29.55
N THR A 54 -6.06 11.22 29.49
CA THR A 54 -6.83 10.26 28.66
C THR A 54 -6.52 10.41 27.17
N TYR A 55 -6.36 11.64 26.68
CA TYR A 55 -5.93 11.93 25.30
C TYR A 55 -4.56 11.35 24.99
N TRP A 56 -3.56 11.57 25.85
CA TRP A 56 -2.21 11.05 25.66
C TRP A 56 -2.12 9.54 25.80
N ALA A 57 -2.87 8.95 26.74
CA ALA A 57 -2.99 7.50 26.90
C ALA A 57 -3.55 6.86 25.61
N GLY A 58 -4.59 7.46 25.02
CA GLY A 58 -5.19 7.02 23.75
C GLY A 58 -4.21 7.10 22.58
N ARG A 59 -3.50 8.23 22.44
CA ARG A 59 -2.45 8.37 21.40
C ARG A 59 -1.33 7.35 21.55
N ALA A 60 -0.89 7.06 22.76
CA ALA A 60 0.24 6.16 23.02
C ALA A 60 -0.12 4.68 22.78
N THR A 61 -1.35 4.28 23.09
CA THR A 61 -1.76 2.87 23.12
C THR A 61 -2.53 2.44 21.87
N LEU A 62 -3.36 3.33 21.28
CA LEU A 62 -4.24 2.98 20.17
C LEU A 62 -3.58 3.23 18.80
N CYS A 63 -2.71 4.25 18.69
CA CYS A 63 -2.12 4.67 17.42
C CYS A 63 -0.84 3.90 17.09
N GLY A 64 -0.76 3.34 15.88
CA GLY A 64 0.42 2.59 15.41
C GLY A 64 1.19 3.27 14.29
N SER A 65 0.65 4.35 13.72
CA SER A 65 1.22 5.08 12.60
C SER A 65 0.91 6.57 12.70
N PRO A 66 1.65 7.45 11.98
CA PRO A 66 1.38 8.89 11.96
C PRO A 66 -0.04 9.26 11.52
N ASP A 67 -0.64 8.49 10.59
CA ASP A 67 -2.01 8.72 10.14
C ASP A 67 -3.03 8.42 11.23
N ASP A 68 -2.74 7.44 12.09
CA ASP A 68 -3.61 7.11 13.21
C ASP A 68 -3.68 8.28 14.19
N LEU A 69 -2.59 9.05 14.34
CA LEU A 69 -2.56 10.23 15.21
C LEU A 69 -3.55 11.31 14.73
N ALA A 70 -3.53 11.63 13.44
CA ALA A 70 -4.45 12.64 12.88
C ALA A 70 -5.93 12.22 13.05
N ARG A 71 -6.23 10.93 12.85
CA ARG A 71 -7.59 10.39 13.06
C ARG A 71 -7.96 10.33 14.53
N HIS A 72 -7.03 9.96 15.40
CA HIS A 72 -7.23 10.00 16.84
C HIS A 72 -7.58 11.42 17.28
N ASP A 73 -6.82 12.42 16.85
CA ASP A 73 -7.06 13.81 17.23
C ASP A 73 -8.47 14.27 16.80
N GLN A 74 -8.90 13.92 15.58
CA GLN A 74 -10.25 14.22 15.08
C GLN A 74 -11.36 13.48 15.84
N VAL A 75 -11.22 12.16 16.03
CA VAL A 75 -12.25 11.35 16.71
C VAL A 75 -12.30 11.67 18.19
N PHE A 76 -11.17 11.95 18.84
CA PHE A 76 -11.11 12.31 20.25
C PHE A 76 -11.82 13.63 20.51
N ALA A 77 -11.55 14.66 19.69
CA ALA A 77 -12.28 15.91 19.76
C ALA A 77 -13.78 15.70 19.54
N ALA A 78 -14.18 14.95 18.50
CA ALA A 78 -15.58 14.68 18.22
C ALA A 78 -16.29 13.83 19.29
N TRP A 79 -15.58 12.93 19.97
CA TRP A 79 -16.15 12.00 20.96
C TRP A 79 -16.26 12.62 22.36
N PHE A 80 -15.25 13.41 22.76
CA PHE A 80 -15.18 13.97 24.12
C PHE A 80 -15.56 15.46 24.21
N ASP A 81 -15.61 16.22 23.10
CA ASP A 81 -16.03 17.64 23.10
C ASP A 81 -17.47 17.87 22.60
N ALA A 82 -18.16 16.83 22.12
CA ALA A 82 -19.54 16.98 21.64
C ALA A 82 -20.53 17.19 22.81
N ARG A 83 -20.80 18.46 23.13
CA ARG A 83 -22.13 18.89 23.54
C ARG A 83 -23.01 18.82 22.29
N ASP A 84 -23.89 17.83 22.24
CA ASP A 84 -24.81 17.49 21.15
C ASP A 84 -24.19 16.93 19.86
N GLY A 85 -24.53 15.67 19.57
CA GLY A 85 -24.40 15.07 18.25
C GLY A 85 -23.15 14.22 18.04
N LEU A 86 -23.25 12.93 18.35
CA LEU A 86 -22.35 11.91 17.81
C LEU A 86 -22.32 12.04 16.26
N PRO A 87 -21.16 11.95 15.59
CA PRO A 87 -21.13 11.81 14.15
C PRO A 87 -21.93 10.55 13.79
N THR A 88 -23.07 10.75 13.14
CA THR A 88 -23.92 9.66 12.67
C THR A 88 -23.12 8.84 11.70
N ALA A 89 -22.97 7.54 11.98
CA ALA A 89 -22.42 6.60 11.02
C ALA A 89 -23.22 6.75 9.72
N ARG A 90 -22.58 7.14 8.62
CA ARG A 90 -23.20 7.02 7.30
C ARG A 90 -23.62 5.55 7.16
N PRO A 91 -24.91 5.24 6.99
CA PRO A 91 -25.33 3.88 6.71
C PRO A 91 -24.56 3.43 5.47
N ARG A 92 -23.90 2.29 5.56
CA ARG A 92 -23.36 1.63 4.38
C ARG A 92 -24.58 1.26 3.52
N GLU A 93 -24.83 2.02 2.46
CA GLU A 93 -25.83 1.66 1.47
C GLU A 93 -25.57 0.21 1.07
N ALA A 94 -26.52 -0.66 1.43
CA ALA A 94 -26.56 -2.00 0.91
C ALA A 94 -26.80 -1.85 -0.59
N SER A 95 -25.74 -1.97 -1.37
CA SER A 95 -25.83 -2.00 -2.83
C SER A 95 -26.80 -3.11 -3.21
N GLN A 96 -27.92 -2.73 -3.80
CA GLN A 96 -28.82 -3.67 -4.47
C GLN A 96 -27.98 -4.49 -5.46
N PRO A 97 -28.22 -5.80 -5.59
CA PRO A 97 -27.55 -6.60 -6.60
C PRO A 97 -27.96 -6.05 -7.97
N ALA A 98 -27.05 -5.33 -8.63
CA ALA A 98 -27.19 -5.02 -10.04
C ALA A 98 -27.20 -6.37 -10.77
N THR A 99 -28.34 -6.66 -11.37
CA THR A 99 -28.56 -7.79 -12.27
C THR A 99 -27.41 -7.89 -13.25
N ALA A 100 -26.71 -9.02 -13.21
CA ALA A 100 -25.78 -9.41 -14.24
C ALA A 100 -26.55 -9.43 -15.57
N HIS A 101 -26.26 -8.47 -16.44
CA HIS A 101 -26.60 -8.60 -17.84
C HIS A 101 -25.74 -9.72 -18.41
N MET A 102 -26.35 -10.91 -18.45
CA MET A 102 -25.94 -12.02 -19.29
C MET A 102 -25.72 -11.49 -20.71
N LEU A 103 -24.51 -11.67 -21.23
CA LEU A 103 -24.28 -11.58 -22.67
C LEU A 103 -25.14 -12.65 -23.35
N PRO A 104 -25.71 -12.38 -24.54
CA PRO A 104 -26.41 -13.41 -25.28
C PRO A 104 -25.41 -14.44 -25.81
N ASP A 105 -25.67 -15.72 -25.52
CA ASP A 105 -25.13 -16.86 -26.24
C ASP A 105 -25.62 -16.77 -27.69
N THR A 106 -24.72 -16.47 -28.61
CA THR A 106 -24.93 -16.79 -30.03
C THR A 106 -24.34 -18.16 -30.28
N GLU A 107 -25.20 -19.18 -30.23
CA GLU A 107 -24.97 -20.42 -30.95
C GLU A 107 -24.93 -20.11 -32.46
N THR A 108 -23.76 -20.30 -33.06
CA THR A 108 -23.66 -20.57 -34.49
C THR A 108 -22.73 -21.75 -34.64
N GLY A 109 -23.30 -22.86 -35.11
CA GLY A 109 -22.58 -24.09 -35.33
C GLY A 109 -21.67 -24.03 -36.55
N GLY A 110 -20.61 -24.84 -36.46
CA GLY A 110 -20.11 -25.66 -37.56
C GLY A 110 -19.44 -24.95 -38.73
N GLY A 111 -18.10 -24.86 -38.64
CA GLY A 111 -17.20 -24.93 -39.81
C GLY A 111 -16.32 -23.71 -40.03
N GLY A 112 -15.04 -23.80 -39.63
CA GLY A 112 -14.01 -22.83 -40.04
C GLY A 112 -12.81 -22.71 -39.09
N ASP A 113 -12.05 -23.79 -38.88
CA ASP A 113 -10.87 -23.81 -37.98
C ASP A 113 -9.74 -22.81 -38.37
N ASP A 114 -9.78 -22.23 -39.57
CA ASP A 114 -8.78 -21.24 -40.02
C ASP A 114 -9.20 -19.77 -39.75
N GLU A 115 -10.49 -19.42 -39.76
CA GLU A 115 -10.94 -18.03 -39.55
C GLU A 115 -10.94 -17.62 -38.06
N ASP A 116 -11.32 -18.53 -37.16
CA ASP A 116 -11.26 -18.28 -35.71
C ASP A 116 -9.81 -18.15 -35.20
N ALA A 117 -8.88 -18.90 -35.79
CA ALA A 117 -7.46 -18.77 -35.48
C ALA A 117 -6.90 -17.40 -35.89
N ASP A 118 -7.34 -16.86 -37.03
CA ASP A 118 -6.92 -15.54 -37.51
C ASP A 118 -7.57 -14.39 -36.74
N VAL A 119 -8.84 -14.52 -36.31
CA VAL A 119 -9.49 -13.54 -35.42
C VAL A 119 -8.83 -13.51 -34.03
N VAL A 120 -8.51 -14.68 -33.46
CA VAL A 120 -7.80 -14.78 -32.18
C VAL A 120 -6.38 -14.23 -32.30
N ARG A 121 -5.68 -14.50 -33.41
CA ARG A 121 -4.35 -13.96 -33.70
C ARG A 121 -4.39 -12.45 -33.86
N ALA A 122 -5.37 -11.89 -34.57
CA ALA A 122 -5.55 -10.45 -34.73
C ALA A 122 -5.88 -9.77 -33.39
N ALA A 123 -6.71 -10.38 -32.54
CA ALA A 123 -7.01 -9.87 -31.19
C ALA A 123 -5.78 -9.93 -30.26
N ALA A 124 -4.97 -10.99 -30.36
CA ALA A 124 -3.70 -11.10 -29.65
C ALA A 124 -2.69 -10.04 -30.11
N SER A 125 -2.59 -9.80 -31.42
CA SER A 125 -1.77 -8.73 -31.99
C SER A 125 -2.22 -7.34 -31.53
N ALA A 126 -3.54 -7.07 -31.49
CA ALA A 126 -4.07 -5.81 -30.99
C ALA A 126 -3.79 -5.61 -29.48
N ALA A 127 -3.89 -6.67 -28.68
CA ALA A 127 -3.55 -6.63 -27.26
C ALA A 127 -2.04 -6.45 -27.04
N GLU A 128 -1.20 -7.01 -27.91
CA GLU A 128 0.26 -6.86 -27.86
C GLU A 128 0.68 -5.44 -28.26
N VAL A 129 0.10 -4.87 -29.31
CA VAL A 129 0.32 -3.45 -29.67
C VAL A 129 -0.11 -2.53 -28.52
N LEU A 130 -1.25 -2.79 -27.88
CA LEU A 130 -1.74 -2.01 -26.75
C LEU A 130 -0.81 -2.10 -25.52
N ARG A 131 -0.09 -3.22 -25.32
CA ARG A 131 0.86 -3.39 -24.21
C ARG A 131 2.06 -2.47 -24.28
N HIS A 132 2.55 -2.19 -25.49
CA HIS A 132 3.73 -1.37 -25.74
C HIS A 132 3.40 0.11 -25.94
N ARG A 133 2.13 0.43 -26.17
CA ARG A 133 1.68 1.81 -26.40
C ARG A 133 1.71 2.64 -25.11
N ASP A 134 2.04 3.92 -25.28
CA ASP A 134 2.09 4.89 -24.18
C ASP A 134 0.68 5.12 -23.61
N VAL A 135 0.53 4.89 -22.31
CA VAL A 135 -0.71 5.08 -21.53
C VAL A 135 -1.28 6.50 -21.69
N ALA A 136 -0.42 7.50 -21.84
CA ALA A 136 -0.87 8.88 -22.03
C ALA A 136 -1.58 9.10 -23.37
N SER A 137 -1.29 8.27 -24.38
CA SER A 137 -1.87 8.36 -25.73
C SER A 137 -3.15 7.54 -25.93
N LEU A 138 -3.60 6.82 -24.89
CA LEU A 138 -4.73 5.91 -24.98
C LEU A 138 -6.07 6.63 -24.80
N ASP A 139 -7.07 6.21 -25.58
CA ASP A 139 -8.45 6.65 -25.39
C ASP A 139 -9.14 5.97 -24.18
N ALA A 140 -10.37 6.37 -23.85
CA ALA A 140 -11.11 5.81 -22.72
C ALA A 140 -11.52 4.34 -22.90
N ALA A 141 -11.69 3.85 -24.12
CA ALA A 141 -12.00 2.44 -24.39
C ALA A 141 -10.74 1.57 -24.27
N GLU A 142 -9.62 2.05 -24.80
CA GLU A 142 -8.28 1.46 -24.69
C GLU A 142 -7.83 1.39 -23.23
N LYS A 143 -8.03 2.46 -22.44
CA LYS A 143 -7.74 2.45 -20.99
C LYS A 143 -8.54 1.40 -20.23
N ARG A 144 -9.83 1.21 -20.56
CA ARG A 144 -10.66 0.13 -19.98
C ARG A 144 -10.13 -1.25 -20.35
N ARG A 145 -9.73 -1.46 -21.62
CA ARG A 145 -9.10 -2.71 -22.05
C ARG A 145 -7.80 -2.95 -21.29
N LEU A 146 -6.95 -1.92 -21.17
CA LEU A 146 -5.70 -1.97 -20.42
C LEU A 146 -5.93 -2.33 -18.94
N ALA A 147 -6.95 -1.76 -18.30
CA ALA A 147 -7.33 -2.07 -16.92
C ALA A 147 -7.61 -3.57 -16.72
N GLY A 148 -8.28 -4.22 -17.68
CA GLY A 148 -8.47 -5.68 -17.69
C GLY A 148 -7.16 -6.44 -17.83
N MET A 149 -6.16 -5.90 -18.54
CA MET A 149 -4.85 -6.53 -18.69
C MET A 149 -3.99 -6.45 -17.42
N PHE A 150 -4.10 -5.37 -16.63
CA PHE A 150 -3.45 -5.27 -15.31
C PHE A 150 -3.87 -6.40 -14.36
N VAL A 151 -5.06 -6.98 -14.57
CA VAL A 151 -5.52 -8.14 -13.80
C VAL A 151 -4.65 -9.38 -14.06
N ARG A 152 -4.01 -9.48 -15.22
CA ARG A 152 -3.21 -10.66 -15.59
C ARG A 152 -1.72 -10.54 -15.24
N LEU A 153 -1.28 -9.42 -14.68
CA LEU A 153 0.11 -9.27 -14.25
C LEU A 153 0.45 -10.27 -13.14
N SER A 154 1.51 -11.05 -13.34
CA SER A 154 2.03 -11.98 -12.33
C SER A 154 2.87 -11.21 -11.32
N LEU A 155 2.37 -11.11 -10.09
CA LEU A 155 3.00 -10.33 -9.03
C LEU A 155 3.59 -11.26 -7.97
N ARG A 156 4.92 -11.33 -7.91
CA ARG A 156 5.63 -12.06 -6.87
C ARG A 156 6.19 -11.08 -5.84
N PRO A 157 5.85 -11.22 -4.55
CA PRO A 157 6.40 -10.32 -3.55
C PRO A 157 7.92 -10.55 -3.39
N PRO A 158 8.73 -9.49 -3.30
CA PRO A 158 10.15 -9.62 -2.99
C PRO A 158 10.33 -10.35 -1.67
N SER A 159 11.41 -11.10 -1.49
CA SER A 159 11.61 -11.90 -0.28
C SER A 159 12.96 -11.66 0.37
N ARG A 160 13.00 -11.71 1.70
CA ARG A 160 14.23 -11.62 2.49
C ARG A 160 14.41 -12.84 3.36
N ARG A 161 15.67 -13.22 3.56
CA ARG A 161 16.03 -14.22 4.57
C ARG A 161 15.88 -13.62 5.96
N THR A 162 15.28 -14.38 6.86
CA THR A 162 15.16 -14.04 8.27
C THR A 162 16.31 -14.66 9.07
N ALA A 163 16.64 -14.08 10.22
CA ALA A 163 17.59 -14.68 11.15
C ALA A 163 17.06 -15.98 11.78
N ARG A 164 15.73 -16.12 11.89
CA ARG A 164 15.08 -17.29 12.50
C ARG A 164 15.18 -18.50 11.57
N HIS A 165 15.71 -19.59 12.11
CA HIS A 165 15.71 -20.89 11.45
C HIS A 165 14.34 -21.56 11.57
N ARG A 166 13.97 -22.31 10.54
CA ARG A 166 12.80 -23.20 10.51
C ARG A 166 13.28 -24.61 10.20
N ARG A 167 12.48 -25.61 10.59
CA ARG A 167 12.74 -27.01 10.24
C ARG A 167 12.81 -27.15 8.72
N TRP A 168 13.70 -28.00 8.24
CA TRP A 168 13.84 -28.32 6.84
C TRP A 168 14.18 -29.79 6.66
N HIS A 169 14.18 -30.28 5.42
CA HIS A 169 14.45 -31.68 5.09
C HIS A 169 15.92 -31.95 4.74
N ARG A 170 16.76 -30.91 4.55
CA ARG A 170 18.20 -31.04 4.22
C ARG A 170 18.99 -29.77 4.52
N GLY A 171 20.31 -29.77 4.32
CA GLY A 171 21.13 -28.56 4.34
C GLY A 171 21.84 -28.33 5.67
N GLN A 172 21.44 -27.34 6.46
CA GLN A 172 22.15 -27.02 7.70
C GLN A 172 21.67 -27.92 8.85
N LEU A 173 22.59 -28.55 9.57
CA LEU A 173 22.29 -29.39 10.72
C LEU A 173 21.67 -28.58 11.87
N ASP A 174 20.56 -29.08 12.45
CA ASP A 174 20.01 -28.61 13.72
C ASP A 174 20.59 -29.47 14.86
N ALA A 175 21.84 -29.18 15.25
CA ALA A 175 22.59 -29.99 16.22
C ALA A 175 21.83 -30.14 17.55
N SER A 176 21.23 -29.07 18.07
CA SER A 176 20.49 -29.10 19.32
C SER A 176 19.25 -29.99 19.27
N ARG A 177 18.60 -30.10 18.11
CA ARG A 177 17.42 -30.98 17.92
C ARG A 177 17.85 -32.42 17.67
N THR A 178 18.89 -32.62 16.88
CA THR A 178 19.47 -33.94 16.59
C THR A 178 19.99 -34.59 17.89
N LEU A 179 20.75 -33.84 18.70
CA LEU A 179 21.23 -34.30 20.00
C LEU A 179 20.09 -34.64 20.95
N ARG A 180 19.06 -33.79 21.03
CA ARG A 180 17.86 -34.09 21.84
C ARG A 180 17.10 -35.32 21.36
N HIS A 181 17.14 -35.65 20.08
CA HIS A 181 16.51 -36.85 19.55
C HIS A 181 17.32 -38.10 19.93
N SER A 182 18.64 -38.06 19.74
CA SER A 182 19.54 -39.16 20.16
C SER A 182 19.51 -39.40 21.67
N LEU A 183 19.48 -38.34 22.50
CA LEU A 183 19.34 -38.49 23.96
C LEU A 183 18.03 -39.16 24.38
N ARG A 184 16.94 -38.94 23.63
CA ARG A 184 15.65 -39.64 23.87
C ARG A 184 15.70 -41.11 23.47
N GLN A 185 16.62 -41.48 22.59
CA GLN A 185 16.89 -42.85 22.16
C GLN A 185 18.12 -43.42 22.87
N MET A 186 18.39 -42.99 24.12
CA MET A 186 19.48 -43.51 24.95
C MET A 186 20.88 -43.42 24.29
N GLY A 187 21.09 -42.44 23.42
CA GLY A 187 22.36 -42.23 22.72
C GLY A 187 22.48 -43.00 21.40
N GLU A 188 21.45 -43.75 20.99
CA GLU A 188 21.43 -44.34 19.65
C GLU A 188 21.37 -43.23 18.57
N PRO A 189 22.10 -43.38 17.44
CA PRO A 189 22.02 -42.44 16.33
C PRO A 189 20.61 -42.45 15.70
N GLY A 190 19.80 -41.43 16.04
CA GLY A 190 18.49 -41.21 15.45
C GLY A 190 18.51 -40.37 14.17
N GLU A 191 17.34 -39.95 13.71
CA GLU A 191 17.22 -39.09 12.51
C GLU A 191 17.95 -37.75 12.68
N ILE A 192 18.72 -37.38 11.65
CA ILE A 192 19.39 -36.09 11.58
C ILE A 192 18.36 -35.00 11.30
N ALA A 193 18.25 -34.04 12.21
CA ALA A 193 17.33 -32.93 12.04
C ALA A 193 17.98 -31.78 11.27
N TRP A 194 17.31 -31.27 10.25
CA TRP A 194 17.80 -30.17 9.43
C TRP A 194 17.03 -28.88 9.67
N ARG A 195 17.70 -27.75 9.43
CA ARG A 195 17.16 -26.41 9.52
C ARG A 195 17.60 -25.54 8.35
N ARG A 196 16.81 -24.53 8.06
CA ARG A 196 17.12 -23.48 7.07
C ARG A 196 16.63 -22.14 7.60
N ARG A 197 17.31 -21.04 7.26
CA ARG A 197 16.79 -19.69 7.52
C ARG A 197 15.43 -19.52 6.81
N GLY A 198 14.41 -19.10 7.56
CA GLY A 198 13.10 -18.82 6.97
C GLY A 198 13.15 -17.61 6.04
N THR A 199 12.25 -17.54 5.07
CA THR A 199 12.04 -16.35 4.25
C THR A 199 10.78 -15.62 4.70
N ARG A 200 10.75 -14.30 4.49
CA ARG A 200 9.56 -13.47 4.63
C ARG A 200 9.51 -12.47 3.47
N PRO A 201 8.31 -12.09 3.00
CA PRO A 201 8.17 -11.00 2.06
C PRO A 201 8.84 -9.72 2.57
N ARG A 202 9.48 -8.98 1.67
CA ARG A 202 9.93 -7.61 1.91
C ARG A 202 8.74 -6.68 1.76
N ARG A 203 8.80 -5.55 2.45
CA ARG A 203 7.85 -4.46 2.24
C ARG A 203 8.18 -3.77 0.92
N VAL A 204 7.16 -3.36 0.19
CA VAL A 204 7.29 -2.50 -0.98
C VAL A 204 6.66 -1.17 -0.64
N VAL A 205 7.32 -0.06 -0.96
CA VAL A 205 6.78 1.29 -0.81
C VAL A 205 6.70 1.92 -2.19
N LEU A 206 5.53 2.44 -2.56
CA LEU A 206 5.30 3.12 -3.82
C LEU A 206 5.10 4.62 -3.52
N LEU A 207 5.92 5.47 -4.13
CA LEU A 207 5.78 6.92 -4.10
C LEU A 207 5.32 7.36 -5.50
N LEU A 208 4.07 7.80 -5.61
CA LEU A 208 3.44 8.17 -6.88
C LEU A 208 3.38 9.69 -7.02
N ASP A 209 4.09 10.24 -8.00
CA ASP A 209 3.99 11.65 -8.33
C ASP A 209 2.61 11.96 -8.97
N VAL A 210 1.93 12.98 -8.45
CA VAL A 210 0.60 13.45 -8.90
C VAL A 210 0.66 14.84 -9.56
N SER A 211 1.83 15.23 -10.04
CA SER A 211 2.05 16.46 -10.80
C SER A 211 1.21 16.55 -12.07
N GLY A 212 1.11 17.77 -12.62
CA GLY A 212 0.39 18.02 -13.88
C GLY A 212 0.84 17.11 -15.02
N SER A 213 2.16 16.92 -15.20
CA SER A 213 2.74 16.04 -16.24
C SER A 213 2.45 14.55 -16.02
N MET A 214 2.18 14.14 -14.78
CA MET A 214 1.84 12.76 -14.41
C MET A 214 0.35 12.45 -14.53
N THR A 215 -0.51 13.44 -14.77
CA THR A 215 -1.98 13.29 -14.82
C THR A 215 -2.42 12.21 -15.81
N ALA A 216 -1.76 12.12 -16.97
CA ALA A 216 -2.11 11.13 -17.99
C ALA A 216 -1.80 9.67 -17.57
N TYR A 217 -0.90 9.48 -16.61
CA TYR A 217 -0.45 8.18 -16.10
C TYR A 217 -1.08 7.81 -14.75
N ALA A 218 -1.65 8.79 -14.03
CA ALA A 218 -2.15 8.63 -12.67
C ALA A 218 -3.12 7.45 -12.50
N ASP A 219 -4.12 7.30 -13.38
CA ASP A 219 -5.08 6.18 -13.33
C ASP A 219 -4.37 4.82 -13.43
N ALA A 220 -3.46 4.67 -14.39
CA ALA A 220 -2.71 3.42 -14.57
C ALA A 220 -1.78 3.12 -13.39
N LEU A 221 -1.12 4.13 -12.83
CA LEU A 221 -0.26 3.99 -11.65
C LEU A 221 -1.05 3.60 -10.40
N LEU A 222 -2.25 4.18 -10.21
CA LEU A 222 -3.15 3.79 -9.12
C LEU A 222 -3.67 2.36 -9.31
N ARG A 223 -4.04 1.96 -10.53
CA ARG A 223 -4.46 0.58 -10.83
C ARG A 223 -3.33 -0.41 -10.56
N LEU A 224 -2.11 -0.11 -11.01
CA LEU A 224 -0.93 -0.93 -10.71
C LEU A 224 -0.70 -1.04 -9.19
N SER A 225 -0.76 0.09 -8.49
CA SER A 225 -0.57 0.14 -7.04
C SER A 225 -1.62 -0.69 -6.31
N HIS A 226 -2.89 -0.57 -6.70
CA HIS A 226 -3.97 -1.40 -6.19
C HIS A 226 -3.71 -2.89 -6.43
N ARG A 227 -3.30 -3.30 -7.64
CA ARG A 227 -2.95 -4.70 -7.95
C ARG A 227 -1.80 -5.20 -7.08
N LEU A 228 -0.75 -4.40 -6.88
CA LEU A 228 0.36 -4.71 -5.97
C LEU A 228 -0.11 -4.87 -4.53
N THR A 229 -0.95 -3.96 -4.03
CA THR A 229 -1.53 -4.04 -2.69
C THR A 229 -2.34 -5.32 -2.50
N GLN A 230 -3.22 -5.65 -3.44
CA GLN A 230 -4.05 -6.86 -3.35
C GLN A 230 -3.21 -8.14 -3.42
N SER A 231 -2.24 -8.20 -4.32
CA SER A 231 -1.34 -9.37 -4.44
C SER A 231 -0.46 -9.54 -3.20
N ALA A 232 0.07 -8.46 -2.65
CA ALA A 232 0.86 -8.51 -1.43
C ALA A 232 0.03 -9.02 -0.24
N ARG A 233 -1.23 -8.59 -0.12
CA ARG A 233 -2.13 -9.07 0.94
C ARG A 233 -2.39 -10.57 0.83
N ALA A 234 -2.62 -11.08 -0.38
CA ALA A 234 -2.80 -12.51 -0.63
C ALA A 234 -1.50 -13.30 -0.34
N GLY A 235 -0.34 -12.74 -0.68
CA GLY A 235 0.98 -13.36 -0.51
C GLY A 235 1.66 -13.15 0.85
N GLY A 236 0.97 -12.55 1.84
CA GLY A 236 1.54 -12.25 3.16
C GLY A 236 2.62 -11.15 3.18
N GLY A 237 2.71 -10.37 2.10
CA GLY A 237 3.55 -9.18 1.99
C GLY A 237 2.84 -7.90 2.41
N THR A 238 3.53 -6.78 2.27
CA THR A 238 2.99 -5.45 2.58
C THR A 238 3.45 -4.46 1.53
N VAL A 239 2.48 -3.81 0.88
CA VAL A 239 2.71 -2.68 -0.03
C VAL A 239 2.14 -1.46 0.66
N GLU A 240 2.96 -0.42 0.78
CA GLU A 240 2.53 0.90 1.22
C GLU A 240 2.57 1.85 0.02
N THR A 241 1.54 2.66 -0.18
CA THR A 241 1.43 3.55 -1.34
C THR A 241 1.19 4.97 -0.85
N PHE A 242 1.97 5.90 -1.37
CA PHE A 242 1.87 7.32 -1.11
C PHE A 242 1.74 8.08 -2.42
N THR A 243 1.02 9.18 -2.41
CA THR A 243 1.12 10.21 -3.45
C THR A 243 2.03 11.32 -3.00
N VAL A 244 2.78 11.85 -3.97
CA VAL A 244 3.75 12.91 -3.83
C VAL A 244 3.32 14.06 -4.75
N GLY A 245 3.16 15.25 -4.19
CA GLY A 245 2.80 16.46 -4.94
C GLY A 245 3.13 17.68 -4.09
N THR A 246 2.12 18.50 -3.79
CA THR A 246 2.21 19.60 -2.81
C THR A 246 2.30 19.08 -1.37
N ARG A 247 1.71 17.91 -1.10
CA ARG A 247 1.75 17.22 0.19
C ARG A 247 1.87 15.71 0.01
N LEU A 248 2.49 15.05 0.99
CA LEU A 248 2.56 13.59 1.03
C LEU A 248 1.25 13.02 1.58
N THR A 249 0.62 12.11 0.83
CA THR A 249 -0.66 11.50 1.23
C THR A 249 -0.55 9.98 1.18
N HIS A 250 -0.95 9.29 2.26
CA HIS A 250 -0.87 7.83 2.35
C HIS A 250 -2.18 7.17 1.84
N LEU A 251 -2.06 6.40 0.75
CA LEU A 251 -3.18 5.81 0.03
C LEU A 251 -3.44 4.33 0.32
N THR A 252 -2.54 3.63 1.02
CA THR A 252 -2.64 2.18 1.24
C THR A 252 -4.02 1.75 1.75
N ARG A 253 -4.65 2.55 2.61
CA ARG A 253 -5.98 2.23 3.15
C ARG A 253 -7.07 2.31 2.08
N ALA A 254 -7.05 3.33 1.21
CA ALA A 254 -7.99 3.45 0.10
C ALA A 254 -7.83 2.28 -0.89
N LEU A 255 -6.58 1.89 -1.16
CA LEU A 255 -6.24 0.82 -2.10
C LEU A 255 -6.54 -0.61 -1.61
N ARG A 256 -6.97 -0.79 -0.34
CA ARG A 256 -7.36 -2.09 0.23
C ARG A 256 -8.74 -2.57 -0.17
N SER A 257 -9.58 -1.70 -0.75
CA SER A 257 -10.88 -2.12 -1.30
C SER A 257 -10.65 -3.22 -2.33
N PRO A 258 -11.38 -4.36 -2.30
CA PRO A 258 -11.23 -5.42 -3.31
C PRO A 258 -11.60 -4.97 -4.73
N ASP A 259 -12.52 -4.02 -4.83
CA ASP A 259 -12.98 -3.45 -6.10
C ASP A 259 -12.04 -2.31 -6.52
N PRO A 260 -11.50 -2.35 -7.76
CA PRO A 260 -10.50 -1.40 -8.23
C PRO A 260 -11.08 0.00 -8.42
N ASP A 261 -12.29 0.13 -8.95
CA ASP A 261 -12.87 1.44 -9.26
C ASP A 261 -13.27 2.16 -7.97
N ARG A 262 -13.78 1.44 -6.96
CA ARG A 262 -13.99 1.96 -5.60
C ARG A 262 -12.68 2.36 -4.94
N ALA A 263 -11.60 1.58 -5.13
CA ALA A 263 -10.29 1.91 -4.58
C ALA A 263 -9.75 3.22 -5.16
N LEU A 264 -9.91 3.41 -6.47
CA LEU A 264 -9.51 4.63 -7.18
C LEU A 264 -10.36 5.84 -6.78
N ALA A 265 -11.69 5.68 -6.68
CA ALA A 265 -12.58 6.74 -6.20
C ALA A 265 -12.19 7.20 -4.78
N ALA A 266 -11.97 6.24 -3.87
CA ALA A 266 -11.52 6.53 -2.50
C ALA A 266 -10.13 7.18 -2.46
N ALA A 267 -9.22 6.80 -3.38
CA ALA A 267 -7.93 7.46 -3.50
C ALA A 267 -8.09 8.91 -3.99
N GLY A 268 -9.00 9.15 -4.94
CA GLY A 268 -9.34 10.48 -5.44
C GLY A 268 -9.87 11.41 -4.36
N GLU A 269 -10.72 10.94 -3.45
CA GLU A 269 -11.26 11.74 -2.33
C GLU A 269 -10.20 12.14 -1.30
N VAL A 270 -9.15 11.33 -1.13
CA VAL A 270 -8.11 11.55 -0.12
C VAL A 270 -7.02 12.49 -0.65
N VAL A 271 -6.81 12.52 -1.98
CA VAL A 271 -5.83 13.38 -2.64
C VAL A 271 -6.48 14.72 -2.99
N PRO A 272 -6.09 15.84 -2.36
CA PRO A 272 -6.73 17.14 -2.54
C PRO A 272 -6.40 17.81 -3.88
N ASP A 273 -5.21 17.51 -4.42
CA ASP A 273 -4.46 18.36 -5.34
C ASP A 273 -3.92 17.46 -6.45
N TRP A 274 -4.83 16.95 -7.28
CA TRP A 274 -4.42 16.38 -8.56
C TRP A 274 -3.90 17.53 -9.43
N SER A 275 -2.77 17.33 -10.11
CA SER A 275 -2.16 18.31 -11.02
C SER A 275 -1.51 19.56 -10.38
N GLY A 276 -1.23 19.51 -9.08
CA GLY A 276 -0.46 20.56 -8.38
C GLY A 276 1.04 20.58 -8.76
N GLY A 277 1.82 21.38 -8.03
CA GLY A 277 3.28 21.33 -8.14
C GLY A 277 3.92 20.17 -7.42
N THR A 278 5.10 19.78 -7.90
CA THR A 278 5.93 18.74 -7.27
C THR A 278 6.97 19.40 -6.36
N ARG A 279 6.96 19.03 -5.08
CA ARG A 279 8.03 19.32 -4.12
C ARG A 279 8.61 18.00 -3.64
N LEU A 280 9.32 17.30 -4.52
CA LEU A 280 9.75 15.93 -4.31
C LEU A 280 10.78 15.82 -3.18
N GLY A 281 11.72 16.76 -3.08
CA GLY A 281 12.69 16.82 -1.98
C GLY A 281 12.03 16.97 -0.61
N GLU A 282 11.13 17.95 -0.45
CA GLU A 282 10.42 18.20 0.82
C GLU A 282 9.49 17.05 1.20
N THR A 283 8.72 16.52 0.24
CA THR A 283 7.81 15.40 0.49
C THR A 283 8.55 14.11 0.81
N LEU A 284 9.71 13.86 0.18
CA LEU A 284 10.56 12.74 0.52
C LEU A 284 11.18 12.90 1.91
N GLN A 285 11.59 14.12 2.29
CA GLN A 285 12.04 14.40 3.66
C GLN A 285 10.94 14.08 4.67
N VAL A 286 9.72 14.58 4.44
CA VAL A 286 8.55 14.31 5.29
C VAL A 286 8.27 12.81 5.37
N PHE A 287 8.36 12.09 4.23
CA PHE A 287 8.23 10.64 4.19
C PHE A 287 9.26 9.95 5.08
N LEU A 288 10.54 10.31 4.94
CA LEU A 288 11.64 9.71 5.67
C LEU A 288 11.58 9.98 7.17
N ASP A 289 11.21 11.20 7.56
CA ASP A 289 11.12 11.61 8.97
C ASP A 289 9.95 10.97 9.68
N ARG A 290 8.77 10.92 9.04
CA ARG A 290 7.56 10.40 9.68
C ARG A 290 7.41 8.88 9.54
N TRP A 291 7.77 8.28 8.40
CA TRP A 291 7.56 6.85 8.14
C TRP A 291 8.87 6.08 7.95
N GLY A 292 9.89 6.70 7.32
CA GLY A 292 11.19 6.08 7.07
C GLY A 292 11.88 5.62 8.35
N GLN A 293 12.03 6.51 9.34
CA GLN A 293 12.63 6.21 10.65
C GLN A 293 11.82 5.18 11.46
N ARG A 294 10.50 5.16 11.29
CA ARG A 294 9.60 4.18 11.94
C ARG A 294 9.64 2.79 11.28
N GLY A 295 10.58 2.57 10.36
CA GLY A 295 10.87 1.26 9.77
C GLY A 295 10.07 0.95 8.51
N MET A 296 9.31 1.90 7.94
CA MET A 296 8.56 1.66 6.71
C MET A 296 9.47 1.55 5.49
N ALA A 297 10.47 2.43 5.37
CA ALA A 297 11.45 2.37 4.29
C ALA A 297 12.58 1.36 4.58
N ARG A 298 12.83 1.03 5.85
CA ARG A 298 13.98 0.21 6.25
C ARG A 298 13.91 -1.21 5.69
N GLY A 299 14.85 -1.54 4.80
CA GLY A 299 14.94 -2.84 4.14
C GLY A 299 13.78 -3.14 3.18
N ALA A 300 13.03 -2.10 2.78
CA ALA A 300 11.96 -2.16 1.80
C ALA A 300 12.49 -1.95 0.38
N VAL A 301 11.72 -2.39 -0.60
CA VAL A 301 11.91 -1.97 -2.00
C VAL A 301 11.09 -0.71 -2.19
N VAL A 302 11.74 0.41 -2.47
CA VAL A 302 11.07 1.71 -2.64
C VAL A 302 11.04 2.04 -4.11
N VAL A 303 9.85 2.27 -4.65
CA VAL A 303 9.61 2.59 -6.06
C VAL A 303 9.11 4.02 -6.13
N VAL A 304 9.83 4.88 -6.83
CA VAL A 304 9.47 6.28 -7.06
C VAL A 304 9.01 6.43 -8.50
N PHE A 305 7.74 6.76 -8.69
CA PHE A 305 7.18 7.10 -10.00
C PHE A 305 7.15 8.61 -10.12
N SER A 306 8.07 9.19 -10.87
CA SER A 306 8.12 10.64 -11.12
C SER A 306 8.84 10.92 -12.42
N ASP A 307 8.40 11.97 -13.09
CA ASP A 307 9.11 12.55 -14.23
C ASP A 307 10.35 13.35 -13.78
N GLY A 308 10.51 13.59 -12.48
CA GLY A 308 11.65 14.23 -11.83
C GLY A 308 11.70 15.74 -12.00
N TRP A 309 10.54 16.34 -12.25
CA TRP A 309 10.40 17.79 -12.20
C TRP A 309 10.39 18.26 -10.74
N GLU A 310 11.38 19.05 -10.35
CA GLU A 310 11.49 19.63 -9.01
C GLU A 310 11.44 21.16 -9.14
N ARG A 311 10.51 21.79 -8.43
CA ARG A 311 10.38 23.25 -8.41
C ARG A 311 11.28 23.90 -7.36
N GLY A 312 11.79 23.12 -6.40
CA GLY A 312 12.68 23.55 -5.33
C GLY A 312 14.16 23.26 -5.58
N ASP A 313 14.91 23.16 -4.47
CA ASP A 313 16.34 22.86 -4.49
C ASP A 313 16.60 21.37 -4.76
N ALA A 314 17.24 21.08 -5.90
CA ALA A 314 17.64 19.73 -6.26
C ALA A 314 18.65 19.11 -5.28
N ALA A 315 19.41 19.93 -4.53
CA ALA A 315 20.33 19.44 -3.51
C ALA A 315 19.58 18.71 -2.38
N LEU A 316 18.45 19.27 -1.92
CA LEU A 316 17.61 18.62 -0.91
C LEU A 316 17.12 17.24 -1.40
N LEU A 317 16.68 17.15 -2.66
CA LEU A 317 16.26 15.87 -3.24
C LEU A 317 17.41 14.86 -3.25
N GLY A 318 18.61 15.27 -3.68
CA GLY A 318 19.81 14.43 -3.66
C GLY A 318 20.14 13.91 -2.25
N GLU A 319 20.13 14.79 -1.25
CA GLU A 319 20.37 14.42 0.16
C GLU A 319 19.34 13.42 0.68
N GLN A 320 18.06 13.64 0.40
CA GLN A 320 17.00 12.73 0.83
C GLN A 320 17.06 11.39 0.09
N MET A 321 17.42 11.39 -1.19
CA MET A 321 17.65 10.16 -1.95
C MET A 321 18.86 9.37 -1.42
N ALA A 322 19.96 10.05 -1.08
CA ALA A 322 21.11 9.41 -0.42
C ALA A 322 20.74 8.81 0.96
N ARG A 323 19.86 9.48 1.70
CA ARG A 323 19.31 8.95 2.96
C ARG A 323 18.39 7.76 2.72
N LEU A 324 17.54 7.82 1.69
CA LEU A 324 16.65 6.73 1.31
C LEU A 324 17.45 5.48 0.90
N GLN A 325 18.47 5.63 0.06
CA GLN A 325 19.34 4.53 -0.40
C GLN A 325 20.01 3.80 0.77
N ARG A 326 20.45 4.54 1.81
CA ARG A 326 21.08 3.94 3.00
C ARG A 326 20.15 3.09 3.85
N ILE A 327 18.84 3.34 3.81
CA ILE A 327 17.86 2.61 4.65
C ILE A 327 17.06 1.59 3.85
N ALA A 328 16.77 1.86 2.58
CA ALA A 328 16.06 0.96 1.70
C ALA A 328 16.92 -0.27 1.38
N HIS A 329 16.27 -1.36 0.99
CA HIS A 329 16.98 -2.50 0.42
C HIS A 329 17.31 -2.26 -1.06
N ARG A 330 16.40 -1.57 -1.75
CA ARG A 330 16.56 -1.20 -3.17
C ARG A 330 15.67 0.01 -3.49
N VAL A 331 16.18 0.96 -4.25
CA VAL A 331 15.48 2.16 -4.73
C VAL A 331 15.35 2.08 -6.24
N VAL A 332 14.11 2.01 -6.72
CA VAL A 332 13.78 1.93 -8.15
C VAL A 332 13.12 3.23 -8.56
N TRP A 333 13.70 3.93 -9.52
CA TRP A 333 13.11 5.12 -10.10
C TRP A 333 12.46 4.78 -11.44
N VAL A 334 11.19 5.15 -11.58
CA VAL A 334 10.37 4.88 -12.75
C VAL A 334 9.95 6.20 -13.37
N ASN A 335 10.46 6.48 -14.56
CA ASN A 335 10.14 7.72 -15.29
C ASN A 335 9.35 7.39 -16.57
N PRO A 336 8.14 7.95 -16.76
CA PRO A 336 7.36 7.71 -17.97
C PRO A 336 8.06 8.22 -19.24
N HIS A 337 8.83 9.30 -19.17
CA HIS A 337 9.47 9.89 -20.34
C HIS A 337 10.73 9.17 -20.81
N ARG A 338 11.31 8.29 -20.00
CA ARG A 338 12.49 7.49 -20.36
C ARG A 338 12.29 6.61 -21.60
N GLY A 339 11.04 6.22 -21.89
CA GLY A 339 10.72 5.41 -23.07
C GLY A 339 10.81 6.15 -24.41
N LYS A 340 10.93 7.49 -24.40
CA LYS A 340 10.96 8.29 -25.62
C LYS A 340 12.37 8.36 -26.19
N ALA A 341 12.50 8.23 -27.51
CA ALA A 341 13.77 8.36 -28.21
C ALA A 341 14.39 9.74 -27.94
N GLY A 342 15.65 9.77 -27.49
CA GLY A 342 16.37 11.01 -27.17
C GLY A 342 16.09 11.58 -25.77
N TYR A 343 15.49 10.82 -24.85
CA TYR A 343 15.36 11.27 -23.47
C TYR A 343 16.74 11.36 -22.78
N GLU A 344 17.15 12.58 -22.47
CA GLU A 344 18.27 12.85 -21.57
C GLU A 344 17.73 13.38 -20.23
N PRO A 345 18.23 12.89 -19.08
CA PRO A 345 17.84 13.39 -17.77
C PRO A 345 18.51 14.76 -17.54
N LEU A 346 18.03 15.80 -18.23
CA LEU A 346 18.55 17.17 -18.11
C LEU A 346 17.91 17.94 -16.95
N GLN A 347 16.87 17.37 -16.33
CA GLN A 347 16.18 17.97 -15.20
C GLN A 347 17.02 17.82 -13.93
N GLY A 348 17.32 18.94 -13.25
CA GLY A 348 18.16 18.96 -12.05
C GLY A 348 17.70 17.99 -10.96
N GLY A 349 16.39 17.75 -10.82
CA GLY A 349 15.84 16.78 -9.86
C GLY A 349 16.22 15.33 -10.19
N VAL A 350 16.09 14.91 -11.46
CA VAL A 350 16.51 13.57 -11.90
C VAL A 350 18.01 13.40 -11.72
N VAL A 351 18.81 14.39 -12.15
CA VAL A 351 20.28 14.35 -12.03
C VAL A 351 20.73 14.17 -10.58
N ALA A 352 20.09 14.84 -9.63
CA ALA A 352 20.39 14.71 -8.22
C ALA A 352 19.98 13.35 -7.62
N ALA A 353 18.89 12.75 -8.13
CA ALA A 353 18.37 11.49 -7.63
C ALA A 353 19.06 10.24 -8.19
N LEU A 354 19.48 10.28 -9.46
CA LEU A 354 20.03 9.12 -10.19
C LEU A 354 21.21 8.42 -9.51
N PRO A 355 22.22 9.13 -8.93
CA PRO A 355 23.34 8.48 -8.24
C PRO A 355 22.93 7.60 -7.06
N HIS A 356 21.71 7.80 -6.55
CA HIS A 356 21.17 7.12 -5.38
C HIS A 356 20.08 6.10 -5.72
N CYS A 357 19.83 5.86 -7.01
CA CYS A 357 18.91 4.85 -7.50
C CYS A 357 19.66 3.57 -7.87
N ASP A 358 19.12 2.41 -7.50
CA ASP A 358 19.69 1.11 -7.89
C ASP A 358 19.23 0.70 -9.29
N ASP A 359 18.00 1.08 -9.68
CA ASP A 359 17.46 0.86 -11.02
C ASP A 359 16.74 2.09 -11.53
N PHE A 360 16.87 2.35 -12.83
CA PHE A 360 16.16 3.42 -13.54
C PHE A 360 15.39 2.83 -14.72
N LEU A 361 14.06 2.79 -14.62
CA LEU A 361 13.16 2.12 -15.55
C LEU A 361 12.23 3.11 -16.25
N ALA A 362 11.75 2.70 -17.42
CA ALA A 362 10.64 3.38 -18.08
C ALA A 362 9.31 2.98 -17.40
N GLY A 363 8.30 3.85 -17.44
CA GLY A 363 6.99 3.58 -16.83
C GLY A 363 5.84 4.19 -17.60
N HIS A 364 5.81 4.00 -18.92
CA HIS A 364 4.81 4.60 -19.82
C HIS A 364 3.84 3.58 -20.41
N SER A 365 4.13 2.27 -20.31
CA SER A 365 3.34 1.22 -20.96
C SER A 365 3.15 0.01 -20.04
N LEU A 366 2.19 -0.85 -20.36
CA LEU A 366 1.94 -2.07 -19.59
C LEU A 366 3.13 -3.03 -19.61
N ALA A 367 3.86 -3.10 -20.73
CA ALA A 367 5.10 -3.84 -20.82
C ALA A 367 6.13 -3.33 -19.79
N THR A 368 6.34 -2.02 -19.72
CA THR A 368 7.27 -1.43 -18.74
C THR A 368 6.83 -1.64 -17.29
N PHE A 369 5.52 -1.66 -17.03
CA PHE A 369 5.00 -2.03 -15.72
C PHE A 369 5.23 -3.51 -15.40
N ALA A 370 5.17 -4.40 -16.38
CA ALA A 370 5.52 -5.81 -16.20
C ALA A 370 7.01 -5.96 -15.83
N ASP A 371 7.91 -5.27 -16.53
CA ASP A 371 9.35 -5.27 -16.21
C ASP A 371 9.61 -4.78 -14.79
N LEU A 372 8.94 -3.69 -14.38
CA LEU A 372 9.01 -3.20 -13.01
C LEU A 372 8.60 -4.26 -11.99
N THR A 373 7.54 -5.02 -12.26
CA THR A 373 7.11 -6.08 -11.33
C THR A 373 8.13 -7.20 -11.19
N GLU A 374 8.90 -7.48 -12.25
CA GLU A 374 10.02 -8.43 -12.18
C GLU A 374 11.20 -7.87 -11.38
N VAL A 375 11.56 -6.60 -11.59
CA VAL A 375 12.64 -5.94 -10.82
C VAL A 375 12.29 -5.91 -9.34
N ILE A 376 11.05 -5.56 -9.00
CA ILE A 376 10.54 -5.63 -7.63
C ILE A 376 10.62 -7.06 -7.09
N ALA A 377 10.22 -8.07 -7.86
CA ALA A 377 10.24 -9.46 -7.40
C ALA A 377 11.66 -10.02 -7.16
N ARG A 378 12.66 -9.53 -7.89
CA ARG A 378 14.06 -10.00 -7.81
C ARG A 378 14.88 -9.29 -6.73
N ALA A 379 14.37 -8.22 -6.13
CA ALA A 379 15.00 -7.49 -5.03
C ALA A 379 14.91 -8.26 -3.69
#